data_AF-A0A124GBT8-F1
#
_entry.id   AF-A0A124GBT8-F1
#
_cell.length_a   1.000
_cell.length_b   1.000
_cell.length_c   1.000
_cell.angle_alpha   90.00
_cell.angle_beta   90.00
_cell.angle_gamma   90.00
#
_symmetry.space_group_name_H-M   'P 1'
#
loop_
_entity.id
_entity.type
_entity.pdbx_description
1 polymer ?
#
loop_
_entity_poly.entity_id
_entity_poly.type
_entity_poly.pdbx_seq_one_letter_code
_entity_poly.pdbx_strand_id
1 'polypeptide(L)' 'MALKNEKNLPAGVRLKVVVETPSSATICALALRGVGVGLTNPAAAEGFAELGAIFRPFEQPIYFNSILMFAPICRRPGS' A
#
# COMPACT_ATOMS: atom_id res chain seq x y z
N MET A 1 -0.26 27.48 4.84
CA MET A 1 -1.15 26.40 5.29
C MET A 1 -0.31 25.13 5.43
N ALA A 2 0.23 24.89 6.64
CA ALA A 2 1.21 23.84 6.88
C ALA A 2 0.58 22.77 7.79
N LEU A 3 0.41 21.56 7.27
CA LEU A 3 0.11 20.39 8.10
C LEU A 3 1.43 19.96 8.77
N LYS A 4 1.75 20.56 9.91
CA LYS A 4 2.82 20.10 10.81
C LYS A 4 2.30 18.91 11.61
N ASN A 5 2.42 17.71 11.05
CA ASN A 5 2.33 16.45 11.80
C ASN A 5 3.74 15.89 11.97
N GLU A 6 4.52 16.50 12.86
CA GLU A 6 5.87 16.06 13.21
C GLU A 6 5.77 14.90 14.22
N LYS A 7 5.25 13.75 13.79
CA LYS A 7 5.28 12.53 14.59
C LYS A 7 6.67 11.92 14.47
N ASN A 8 7.47 12.03 15.53
CA ASN A 8 8.78 11.39 15.61
C ASN A 8 8.58 9.87 15.66
N LEU A 9 8.98 9.15 14.61
CA LEU A 9 8.85 7.70 14.56
C LEU A 9 10.00 7.07 15.38
N PRO A 10 9.81 5.90 16.02
CA PRO A 10 10.80 5.22 16.89
C PRO A 10 12.24 5.01 16.36
N ALA A 11 12.54 5.38 15.12
CA ALA A 11 13.89 5.38 14.53
C ALA A 11 14.51 6.78 14.38
N GLY A 12 13.93 7.83 14.98
CA GLY A 12 14.34 9.22 14.75
C GLY A 12 14.02 9.74 13.34
N VAL A 13 13.23 8.96 12.59
CA VAL A 13 12.82 9.29 11.22
C VAL A 13 11.62 10.21 11.25
N ARG A 14 11.73 11.30 10.48
CA ARG A 14 10.67 12.28 10.28
C ARG A 14 10.04 12.04 8.91
N LEU A 15 8.84 11.44 8.90
CA LEU A 15 8.08 11.28 7.66
C LEU A 15 7.39 12.60 7.30
N LYS A 16 7.65 13.09 6.09
CA LYS A 16 6.85 14.17 5.49
C LYS A 16 5.69 13.53 4.74
N VAL A 17 4.57 13.37 5.43
CA VAL A 17 3.35 12.82 4.83
C VAL A 17 2.79 13.82 3.82
N VAL A 18 2.74 13.44 2.54
CA VAL A 18 2.18 14.26 1.45
C VAL A 18 0.74 13.85 1.13
N VAL A 19 0.44 12.55 1.19
CA VAL A 19 -0.89 11.97 0.91
C VAL A 19 -1.12 10.80 1.86
N GLU A 20 -2.35 10.68 2.38
CA GLU A 20 -2.84 9.50 3.11
C GLU A 20 -3.90 8.82 2.24
N THR A 21 -3.78 7.51 2.01
CA THR A 21 -4.75 6.75 1.22
C THR A 21 -4.82 5.28 1.67
N PRO A 22 -6.02 4.68 1.75
CA PRO A 22 -6.16 3.27 2.07
C PRO A 22 -5.88 2.34 0.87
N SER A 23 -5.76 2.87 -0.35
CA SER A 23 -5.62 2.07 -1.57
C SER A 23 -4.16 1.86 -1.95
N SER A 24 -3.69 0.62 -1.90
CA SER A 24 -2.34 0.24 -2.33
C SER A 24 -2.07 0.55 -3.81
N ALA A 25 -3.07 0.35 -4.69
CA ALA A 25 -2.94 0.69 -6.11
C ALA A 25 -2.76 2.21 -6.32
N THR A 26 -3.45 3.03 -5.52
CA THR A 26 -3.30 4.48 -5.55
C THR A 26 -1.89 4.89 -5.12
N ILE A 27 -1.30 4.22 -4.13
CA ILE A 27 0.10 4.44 -3.72
C ILE A 27 1.05 4.16 -4.90
N CYS A 28 0.90 3.03 -5.60
CA CYS A 28 1.70 2.71 -6.78
C CYS A 28 1.58 3.78 -7.86
N ALA A 29 0.35 4.21 -8.18
CA ALA A 29 0.11 5.23 -9.19
C ALA A 29 0.72 6.60 -8.82
N LEU A 30 0.61 7.03 -7.56
CA LEU A 30 1.20 8.28 -7.09
C LEU A 30 2.74 8.23 -7.09
N ALA A 31 3.32 7.10 -6.69
CA ALA A 31 4.76 6.90 -6.74
C ALA A 31 5.28 6.94 -8.18
N LEU A 32 4.60 6.25 -9.11
CA LEU A 32 4.93 6.27 -10.53
C LEU A 32 4.87 7.68 -11.13
N ARG A 33 3.95 8.53 -10.65
CA ARG A 33 3.83 9.94 -11.06
C ARG A 33 4.84 10.87 -10.37
N GLY A 34 5.72 10.35 -9.52
CA GLY A 34 6.75 11.14 -8.84
C GLY A 34 6.25 11.95 -7.64
N VAL A 35 5.06 11.64 -7.10
CA VAL A 35 4.51 12.34 -5.92
C VAL A 35 5.34 12.04 -4.66
N GLY A 36 5.97 10.86 -4.60
CA GLY A 36 6.81 10.45 -3.49
C GLY A 36 7.04 8.94 -3.49
N VAL A 37 7.31 8.39 -2.32
CA VAL A 37 7.41 6.94 -2.06
C VAL A 37 6.33 6.51 -1.08
N GLY A 38 5.94 5.24 -1.13
CA GLY A 38 4.96 4.70 -0.20
C GLY A 38 5.07 3.18 -0.07
N LEU A 39 4.42 2.64 0.95
CA LEU A 39 4.31 1.20 1.17
C LEU A 39 3.11 0.66 0.40
N THR A 40 3.28 -0.47 -0.29
CA THR A 40 2.19 -1.11 -1.03
C THR A 40 2.09 -2.59 -0.68
N ASN A 41 0.91 -3.16 -0.88
CA ASN A 41 0.75 -4.61 -0.89
C ASN A 41 1.39 -5.16 -2.19
N PRO A 42 2.26 -6.17 -2.12
CA PRO A 42 2.83 -6.81 -3.31
C PRO A 42 1.79 -7.24 -4.36
N ALA A 43 0.60 -7.68 -3.94
CA ALA A 43 -0.48 -8.05 -4.84
C ALA A 43 -1.01 -6.86 -5.68
N ALA A 44 -0.89 -5.63 -5.17
CA ALA A 44 -1.27 -4.42 -5.90
C ALA A 44 -0.11 -3.80 -6.71
N ALA A 45 1.11 -4.35 -6.58
CA ALA A 45 2.30 -3.89 -7.30
C ALA A 45 2.39 -4.49 -8.71
N GLU A 46 1.63 -5.56 -8.98
CA GLU A 46 1.58 -6.22 -10.29
C GLU A 46 1.23 -5.22 -11.40
N GLY A 47 1.90 -5.33 -12.55
CA GLY A 47 1.78 -4.41 -13.69
C GLY A 47 2.47 -3.04 -13.51
N PHE A 48 2.59 -2.50 -12.30
CA PHE A 48 3.23 -1.19 -12.08
C PHE A 48 4.75 -1.22 -12.30
N ALA A 49 5.40 -2.36 -12.08
CA ALA A 49 6.82 -2.51 -12.34
C ALA A 49 7.15 -2.33 -13.83
N GLU A 50 6.31 -2.90 -14.70
CA GLU A 50 6.42 -2.79 -16.16
C GLU A 50 6.20 -1.36 -16.65
N LEU A 51 5.41 -0.59 -15.91
CA LEU A 51 5.18 0.84 -16.16
C LEU A 51 6.33 1.73 -15.66
N GLY A 52 7.34 1.16 -14.98
CA GLY A 52 8.53 1.87 -14.52
C GLY A 52 8.57 2.16 -13.01
N ALA A 53 7.64 1.63 -12.23
CA ALA A 53 7.74 1.74 -10.77
C ALA A 53 8.85 0.83 -10.23
N ILE A 54 9.65 1.35 -9.30
CA ILE A 54 10.74 0.59 -8.65
C ILE A 54 10.27 0.12 -7.29
N PHE A 55 10.34 -1.19 -7.05
CA PHE A 55 10.00 -1.80 -5.78
C PHE A 55 11.25 -2.23 -5.03
N ARG A 56 11.25 -2.00 -3.72
CA ARG A 56 12.30 -2.46 -2.79
C ARG A 56 11.64 -3.22 -1.64
N PRO A 57 12.13 -4.42 -1.29
CA PRO A 57 11.64 -5.12 -0.11
C PRO A 57 11.79 -4.25 1.13
N PHE A 58 10.76 -4.24 1.97
CA PHE A 58 10.85 -3.62 3.28
C PHE A 58 11.61 -4.57 4.21
N GLU A 59 12.55 -4.03 4.99
CA GLU A 59 13.48 -4.85 5.78
C GLU A 59 12.76 -5.68 6.84
N GLN A 60 11.76 -5.09 7.49
CA GLN A 60 10.93 -5.80 8.46
C GLN A 60 9.82 -6.56 7.71
N PRO A 61 9.67 -7.89 7.92
CA PRO A 61 8.60 -8.64 7.29
C PRO A 61 7.24 -8.16 7.81
N ILE A 62 6.31 -7.89 6.89
CA ILE A 62 4.93 -7.54 7.20
C ILE A 62 4.02 -8.65 6.67
N TYR A 63 3.24 -9.25 7.56
CA TYR A 63 2.34 -10.35 7.21
C TYR A 63 0.93 -9.81 6.93
N PHE A 64 0.35 -10.27 5.82
CA PHE A 64 -1.01 -9.93 5.41
C PHE A 64 -1.84 -11.20 5.21
N ASN A 65 -3.09 -11.17 5.66
CA ASN A 65 -4.05 -12.24 5.40
C ASN A 65 -5.03 -11.77 4.33
N SER A 66 -5.18 -12.57 3.27
CA SER A 66 -6.21 -12.37 2.26
C SER A 66 -7.36 -13.33 2.55
N ILE A 67 -8.56 -12.78 2.72
CA ILE A 67 -9.75 -13.57 3.04
C ILE A 67 -10.71 -13.48 1.86
N LEU A 68 -11.09 -14.62 1.30
CA LEU A 68 -12.16 -14.70 0.33
C LEU A 68 -13.49 -14.82 1.09
N MET A 69 -14.30 -13.76 1.03
CA MET A 69 -15.63 -13.76 1.62
C MET A 69 -16.67 -14.09 0.56
N PHE A 70 -17.51 -15.08 0.86
CA PHE A 70 -18.69 -15.40 0.06
C PHE A 70 -19.92 -14.86 0.78
N ALA A 71 -20.81 -14.21 0.03
CA ALA A 71 -22.13 -13.94 0.54
C ALA A 71 -22.81 -15.27 0.90
N PRO A 72 -23.57 -15.37 1.99
CA PRO A 72 -24.22 -16.61 2.40
C PRO A 72 -25.15 -17.16 1.30
N ILE A 73 -25.71 -16.28 0.46
CA ILE A 73 -26.55 -16.63 -0.70
C ILE A 73 -25.79 -17.22 -1.90
N CYS A 74 -24.47 -17.09 -1.94
CA CYS A 74 -23.61 -17.59 -3.04
C CYS A 74 -22.95 -18.94 -2.67
N ARG A 75 -23.32 -19.54 -1.53
CA ARG A 75 -22.92 -20.91 -1.19
C ARG A 75 -23.50 -21.84 -2.26
N ARG A 76 -22.64 -22.52 -3.03
CA ARG A 76 -23.09 -23.50 -4.04
C ARG A 76 -24.11 -24.45 -3.40
N PRO A 77 -25.32 -24.61 -3.96
CA PRO A 77 -26.23 -25.64 -3.52
C PRO A 77 -25.69 -27.00 -4.00
N GLY A 78 -25.42 -27.90 -3.05
CA GLY A 78 -25.04 -29.30 -3.32
C GLY A 78 -23.58 -29.52 -3.72
N SER A 79 -22.83 -30.16 -2.84
CA SER A 79 -21.71 -31.04 -3.17
C SER A 79 -22.12 -32.47 -2.87
#